data_AF-A0A7I4YSS3-F1
#
_entry.id   AF-A0A7I4YSS3-F1
#
_cell.length_a   1.000
_cell.length_b   1.000
_cell.length_c   1.000
_cell.angle_alpha   90.00
_cell.angle_beta   90.00
_cell.angle_gamma   90.00
#
_symmetry.space_group_name_H-M   'P 1'
#
loop_
_entity.id
_entity.type
_entity.pdbx_description
1 polymer ?
#
loop_
_entity_poly.entity_id
_entity_poly.type
_entity_poly.pdbx_seq_one_letter_code
_entity_poly.pdbx_strand_id
1 'polypeptide(L)'
;LDYQILRSTSILKSLLLTTLFSRQLTLMDGDDVVHYGSCHCQAVKWSLQAPRTLDCIKCNCSICKKKSNHHCIVNKDRFTLLQGEGNLTTYTFNTHQAKHKFCRTCGVQSFYVPRSNPDCIGIMPHCIDSPTVKELRFTTFEGQHWEDEMAKKAPKAL
;
A
#
# COMPACT_ATOMS: atom_id res chain seq x y z
N LEU A 1 37.67 -46.02 37.63
CA LEU A 1 39.10 -46.23 37.36
C LEU A 1 39.27 -46.13 35.86
N ASP A 2 40.26 -45.34 35.46
CA ASP A 2 40.79 -45.11 34.10
C ASP A 2 40.00 -44.22 33.14
N TYR A 3 40.64 -43.46 32.24
CA TYR A 3 41.85 -42.61 32.22
C TYR A 3 41.78 -41.89 30.84
N GLN A 4 42.35 -40.69 30.71
CA GLN A 4 42.63 -39.94 29.46
C GLN A 4 41.43 -39.18 28.84
N ILE A 5 41.36 -37.84 28.76
CA ILE A 5 42.34 -36.78 28.43
C ILE A 5 43.19 -37.09 27.19
N LEU A 6 42.68 -36.69 26.02
CA LEU A 6 43.42 -36.16 24.86
C LEU A 6 42.43 -35.22 24.13
N ARG A 7 42.47 -33.92 24.41
CA ARG A 7 43.13 -32.90 23.57
C ARG A 7 42.83 -33.03 22.07
N SER A 8 42.06 -32.06 21.58
CA SER A 8 42.49 -31.11 20.54
C SER A 8 41.53 -30.97 19.36
N THR A 9 41.16 -29.71 19.13
CA THR A 9 40.75 -29.09 17.85
C THR A 9 39.43 -29.51 17.20
N SER A 10 38.33 -28.91 17.66
CA SER A 10 37.28 -28.44 16.72
C SER A 10 36.52 -27.22 17.25
N ILE A 11 37.23 -26.22 17.78
CA ILE A 11 36.69 -24.87 17.99
C ILE A 11 36.67 -24.18 16.62
N LEU A 12 35.71 -24.48 15.72
CA LEU A 12 35.49 -23.69 14.49
C LEU A 12 34.26 -24.09 13.64
N LYS A 13 33.14 -24.55 14.23
CA LYS A 13 31.91 -24.83 13.46
C LYS A 13 30.61 -24.27 14.07
N SER A 14 30.68 -23.17 14.82
CA SER A 14 29.48 -22.50 15.35
C SER A 14 29.38 -21.00 15.06
N LEU A 15 30.13 -20.49 14.08
CA LEU A 15 30.14 -19.06 13.71
C LEU A 15 29.73 -18.80 12.25
N LEU A 16 28.84 -19.62 11.70
CA LEU A 16 28.34 -19.51 10.32
C LEU A 16 26.83 -19.72 10.20
N LEU A 17 26.07 -19.50 11.29
CA LEU A 17 24.60 -19.46 11.26
C LEU A 17 23.99 -18.07 11.50
N THR A 18 24.80 -17.03 11.72
CA THR A 18 24.31 -15.66 11.97
C THR A 18 24.38 -14.72 10.76
N THR A 19 24.86 -15.19 9.60
CA THR A 19 25.10 -14.33 8.42
C THR A 19 24.15 -14.57 7.24
N LEU A 20 23.04 -15.29 7.41
CA LEU A 20 22.04 -15.49 6.35
C LEU A 20 20.61 -15.05 6.71
N PHE A 21 20.40 -14.39 7.86
CA PHE A 21 19.16 -13.66 8.17
C PHE A 21 19.28 -12.15 7.92
N SER A 22 20.35 -11.71 7.25
CA SER A 22 20.67 -10.29 7.07
C SER A 22 20.59 -9.81 5.62
N ARG A 23 19.91 -10.55 4.73
CA ARG A 23 19.94 -10.24 3.28
C ARG A 23 18.60 -10.20 2.55
N GLN A 24 17.48 -10.08 3.28
CA GLN A 24 16.19 -9.74 2.67
C GLN A 24 15.27 -8.93 3.61
N LEU A 25 15.84 -7.96 4.32
CA LEU A 25 15.12 -6.76 4.72
C LEU A 25 15.54 -5.66 3.76
N THR A 26 14.91 -5.63 2.59
CA THR A 26 14.85 -4.43 1.75
C THR A 26 14.32 -3.30 2.63
N LEU A 27 15.22 -2.41 3.05
CA LEU A 27 14.98 -1.06 3.55
C LEU A 27 13.63 -0.91 4.29
N MET A 28 13.55 -1.32 5.56
CA MET A 28 12.41 -0.95 6.39
C MET A 28 12.44 0.56 6.67
N ASP A 29 11.30 1.18 6.36
CA ASP A 29 10.82 2.53 6.69
C ASP A 29 11.46 3.16 7.92
N GLY A 30 12.30 4.18 7.69
CA GLY A 30 12.83 5.06 8.75
C GLY A 30 12.06 6.37 8.91
N ASP A 31 11.11 6.70 8.03
CA ASP A 31 10.48 8.04 7.94
C ASP A 31 8.95 7.99 7.75
N ASP A 32 8.35 6.86 8.10
CA ASP A 32 6.91 6.69 8.07
C ASP A 32 6.21 7.69 8.98
N VAL A 33 5.16 8.30 8.45
CA VAL A 33 4.30 9.20 9.21
C VAL A 33 2.84 8.81 9.05
N VAL A 34 2.04 9.23 10.01
CA VAL A 34 0.59 9.11 9.91
C VAL A 34 0.05 10.28 9.09
N HIS A 35 -0.51 9.98 7.93
CA HIS A 35 -1.30 10.88 7.12
C HIS A 35 -2.77 10.76 7.54
N TYR A 36 -3.45 11.88 7.73
CA TYR A 36 -4.88 11.93 7.94
C TYR A 36 -5.56 12.44 6.69
N GLY A 37 -6.69 11.84 6.33
CA GLY A 37 -7.46 12.26 5.18
C GLY A 37 -8.94 12.05 5.35
N SER A 38 -9.71 12.64 4.44
CA SER A 38 -11.16 12.62 4.49
C SER A 38 -11.80 12.76 3.11
N CYS A 39 -13.09 12.48 3.03
CA CYS A 39 -13.89 12.98 1.92
C CYS A 39 -14.16 14.49 2.10
N HIS A 40 -14.58 15.19 1.03
CA HIS A 40 -14.82 16.65 1.08
C HIS A 40 -15.71 17.14 2.25
N CYS A 41 -16.81 16.44 2.54
CA CYS A 41 -17.71 16.83 3.64
C CYS A 41 -17.27 16.32 5.02
N GLN A 42 -16.09 15.70 5.13
CA GLN A 42 -15.51 15.12 6.35
C GLN A 42 -16.32 14.01 7.04
N ALA A 43 -17.44 13.57 6.46
CA ALA A 43 -18.25 12.49 7.02
C ALA A 43 -17.53 11.11 7.00
N VAL A 44 -16.54 10.95 6.11
CA VAL A 44 -15.63 9.81 6.03
C VAL A 44 -14.21 10.31 6.34
N LYS A 45 -13.57 9.73 7.36
CA LYS A 45 -12.21 10.07 7.80
C LYS A 45 -11.38 8.81 7.99
N TRP A 46 -10.09 8.89 7.68
CA TRP A 46 -9.17 7.76 7.77
C TRP A 46 -7.77 8.23 8.13
N SER A 47 -6.95 7.29 8.60
CA SER A 47 -5.51 7.45 8.74
C SER A 47 -4.76 6.43 7.90
N LEU A 48 -3.55 6.81 7.51
CA LEU A 48 -2.63 6.02 6.71
C LEU A 48 -1.23 6.17 7.29
N GLN A 49 -0.56 5.07 7.61
CA GLN A 49 0.88 5.08 7.87
C GLN A 49 1.63 4.88 6.56
N ALA A 50 2.40 5.87 6.10
CA ALA A 50 3.19 5.79 4.86
C ALA A 50 4.35 6.81 4.85
N PRO A 51 5.33 6.67 3.94
CA PRO A 51 6.40 7.65 3.80
C PRO A 51 5.85 9.04 3.42
N ARG A 52 6.69 10.07 3.61
CA ARG A 52 6.33 11.44 3.20
C ARG A 52 6.37 11.65 1.67
N THR A 53 7.10 10.80 0.94
CA THR A 53 7.07 10.75 -0.53
C THR A 53 6.17 9.58 -0.94
N LEU A 54 5.09 9.86 -1.66
CA LEU A 54 4.12 8.84 -2.07
C LEU A 54 4.28 8.51 -3.55
N ASP A 55 4.46 7.22 -3.85
CA ASP A 55 4.39 6.71 -5.22
C ASP A 55 2.94 6.40 -5.59
N CYS A 56 2.45 7.10 -6.60
CA CYS A 56 1.07 7.06 -7.04
C CYS A 56 0.97 6.71 -8.52
N ILE A 57 -0.21 6.28 -8.93
CA ILE A 57 -0.48 5.68 -10.22
C ILE A 57 -1.58 6.47 -10.93
N LYS A 58 -1.34 6.78 -12.20
CA LYS A 58 -2.30 7.33 -13.15
C LYS A 58 -2.76 6.22 -14.09
N CYS A 59 -3.95 5.68 -13.82
CA CYS A 59 -4.55 4.63 -14.63
C CYS A 59 -5.50 5.22 -15.68
N ASN A 60 -5.43 4.74 -16.92
CA ASN A 60 -6.25 5.24 -18.03
C ASN A 60 -7.52 4.40 -18.33
N CYS A 61 -7.87 3.40 -17.51
CA CYS A 61 -9.08 2.61 -17.74
C CYS A 61 -10.34 3.50 -17.67
N SER A 62 -11.45 3.01 -18.25
CA SER A 62 -12.67 3.82 -18.45
C SER A 62 -13.18 4.53 -17.19
N ILE A 63 -13.19 3.85 -16.04
CA ILE A 63 -13.62 4.45 -14.77
C ILE A 63 -12.57 5.41 -14.19
N CYS A 64 -11.28 5.08 -14.26
CA CYS A 64 -10.21 5.91 -13.74
C CYS A 64 -10.07 7.21 -14.52
N LYS A 65 -10.24 7.15 -15.84
CA LYS A 65 -10.29 8.33 -16.72
C LYS A 65 -11.45 9.25 -16.35
N LYS A 66 -12.65 8.72 -16.11
CA LYS A 66 -13.83 9.52 -15.73
C LYS A 66 -13.70 10.16 -14.34
N LYS A 67 -13.01 9.50 -13.41
CA LYS A 67 -12.79 9.99 -12.04
C LYS A 67 -11.55 10.88 -11.89
N SER A 68 -10.69 10.97 -12.91
CA SER A 68 -9.32 11.46 -12.77
C SER A 68 -8.58 10.77 -11.61
N ASN A 69 -8.68 9.45 -11.55
CA ASN A 69 -8.27 8.64 -10.40
C ASN A 69 -6.74 8.49 -10.31
N HIS A 70 -6.10 9.42 -9.63
CA HIS A 70 -4.72 9.29 -9.15
C HIS A 70 -4.74 8.61 -7.79
N HIS A 71 -4.02 7.50 -7.63
CA HIS A 71 -4.08 6.73 -6.38
C HIS A 71 -2.72 6.15 -5.99
N CYS A 72 -2.48 6.06 -4.70
CA CYS A 72 -1.30 5.42 -4.11
C CYS A 72 -1.77 4.16 -3.39
N ILE A 73 -1.16 3.01 -3.68
CA ILE A 73 -1.59 1.72 -3.13
C ILE A 73 -0.81 1.49 -1.84
N VAL A 74 -1.49 1.10 -0.77
CA VAL A 74 -0.88 0.79 0.53
C VAL A 74 -1.38 -0.54 1.04
N ASN A 75 -0.57 -1.23 1.86
CA ASN A 75 -1.03 -2.41 2.55
C ASN A 75 -2.18 -2.08 3.52
N LYS A 76 -3.16 -2.98 3.64
CA LYS A 76 -4.38 -2.74 4.41
C LYS A 76 -4.13 -2.58 5.91
N ASP A 77 -3.09 -3.21 6.45
CA ASP A 77 -2.65 -3.08 7.84
C ASP A 77 -2.12 -1.68 8.18
N ARG A 78 -1.72 -0.88 7.18
CA ARG A 78 -1.29 0.51 7.33
C ARG A 78 -2.44 1.52 7.23
N PHE A 79 -3.66 1.07 6.96
CA PHE A 79 -4.83 1.91 6.78
C PHE A 79 -5.84 1.68 7.90
N THR A 80 -6.38 2.76 8.46
CA THR A 80 -7.49 2.69 9.42
C THR A 80 -8.62 3.63 9.00
N LEU A 81 -9.84 3.09 8.88
CA LEU A 81 -11.04 3.90 8.76
C LEU A 81 -11.41 4.42 10.15
N LEU A 82 -11.35 5.73 10.35
CA LEU A 82 -11.61 6.37 11.64
C LEU A 82 -13.09 6.70 11.83
N GLN A 83 -13.78 7.07 10.74
CA GLN A 83 -15.17 7.48 10.76
C GLN A 83 -15.84 7.25 9.40
N GLY A 84 -17.15 7.01 9.41
CA GLY A 84 -17.99 7.15 8.22
C GLY A 84 -18.25 5.86 7.45
N GLU A 85 -18.05 4.69 8.07
CA GLU A 85 -18.40 3.40 7.46
C GLU A 85 -19.84 3.39 6.95
N GLY A 86 -20.77 3.83 7.81
CA GLY A 86 -22.18 3.99 7.46
C GLY A 86 -22.48 5.12 6.46
N ASN A 87 -21.48 5.88 6.00
CA ASN A 87 -21.64 6.93 4.98
C ASN A 87 -20.94 6.59 3.65
N LEU A 88 -20.37 5.39 3.54
CA LEU A 88 -19.78 4.88 2.31
C LEU A 88 -20.86 4.24 1.43
N THR A 89 -20.68 4.39 0.12
CA THR A 89 -21.35 3.63 -0.94
C THR A 89 -20.27 2.91 -1.73
N THR A 90 -20.55 1.66 -2.14
CA THR A 90 -19.61 0.86 -2.94
C THR A 90 -20.17 0.62 -4.33
N TYR A 91 -19.38 0.95 -5.35
CA TYR A 91 -19.65 0.60 -6.75
C TYR A 91 -18.64 -0.44 -7.24
N THR A 92 -19.12 -1.46 -7.95
CA THR A 92 -18.29 -2.53 -8.55
C THR A 92 -18.83 -2.85 -9.93
N PHE A 93 -17.95 -3.28 -10.83
CA PHE A 93 -18.31 -3.67 -12.20
C PHE A 93 -17.27 -4.65 -12.76
N ASN A 94 -17.51 -5.20 -13.95
CA ASN A 94 -16.63 -6.13 -14.64
C ASN A 94 -16.31 -7.36 -13.77
N THR A 95 -15.08 -7.49 -13.27
CA THR A 95 -14.69 -8.63 -12.41
C THR A 95 -15.21 -8.52 -10.98
N HIS A 96 -15.84 -7.39 -10.62
CA HIS A 96 -16.32 -7.08 -9.28
C HIS A 96 -15.25 -7.11 -8.17
N GLN A 97 -13.96 -7.25 -8.51
CA GLN A 97 -12.86 -7.27 -7.55
C GLN A 97 -12.58 -5.88 -6.99
N ALA A 98 -12.47 -4.86 -7.86
CA ALA A 98 -12.32 -3.48 -7.40
C ALA A 98 -13.57 -3.02 -6.65
N LYS A 99 -13.39 -2.45 -5.45
CA LYS A 99 -14.46 -1.87 -4.64
C LYS A 99 -14.30 -0.36 -4.60
N HIS A 100 -14.97 0.35 -5.49
CA HIS A 100 -14.94 1.82 -5.53
C HIS A 100 -15.80 2.40 -4.41
N LYS A 101 -15.16 2.88 -3.33
CA LYS A 101 -15.82 3.37 -2.12
C LYS A 101 -15.89 4.90 -2.11
N PHE A 102 -17.09 5.48 -2.13
CA PHE A 102 -17.26 6.92 -2.13
C PHE A 102 -18.27 7.38 -1.08
N CYS A 103 -18.10 8.61 -0.61
CA CYS A 103 -19.02 9.22 0.34
C CYS A 103 -20.39 9.44 -0.31
N ARG A 104 -21.46 8.91 0.28
CA ARG A 104 -22.82 9.09 -0.25
C ARG A 104 -23.32 10.52 -0.18
N THR A 105 -22.75 11.33 0.72
CA THR A 105 -23.13 12.73 0.92
C THR A 105 -22.52 13.66 -0.12
N CYS A 106 -21.22 13.53 -0.40
CA CYS A 106 -20.49 14.46 -1.27
C CYS A 106 -19.90 13.83 -2.54
N GLY A 107 -20.11 12.53 -2.78
CA GLY A 107 -19.64 11.82 -3.98
C GLY A 107 -18.13 11.55 -4.05
N VAL A 108 -17.33 12.10 -3.14
CA VAL A 108 -15.87 11.94 -3.16
C VAL A 108 -15.45 10.52 -2.80
N GLN A 109 -14.62 9.93 -3.66
CA GLN A 109 -13.90 8.69 -3.41
C GLN A 109 -12.56 9.06 -2.76
N SER A 110 -12.44 8.96 -1.43
CA SER A 110 -11.17 9.25 -0.73
C SER A 110 -10.26 8.03 -0.60
N PHE A 111 -10.81 6.82 -0.72
CA PHE A 111 -10.08 5.58 -0.86
C PHE A 111 -10.90 4.52 -1.61
N TYR A 112 -10.28 3.44 -2.06
CA TYR A 112 -10.97 2.29 -2.66
C TYR A 112 -10.15 0.99 -2.51
N VAL A 113 -10.74 -0.16 -2.84
CA VAL A 113 -9.99 -1.42 -2.95
C VAL A 113 -9.65 -1.66 -4.43
N PRO A 114 -8.36 -1.69 -4.84
CA PRO A 114 -7.96 -1.91 -6.23
C PRO A 114 -8.23 -3.33 -6.73
N ARG A 115 -8.42 -3.50 -8.05
CA ARG A 115 -8.48 -4.84 -8.69
C ARG A 115 -7.13 -5.55 -8.63
N SER A 116 -6.03 -4.82 -8.84
CA SER A 116 -4.67 -5.37 -8.89
C SER A 116 -4.18 -5.90 -7.56
N ASN A 117 -4.68 -5.34 -6.45
CA ASN A 117 -4.26 -5.64 -5.09
C ASN A 117 -5.50 -5.66 -4.17
N PRO A 118 -6.29 -6.76 -4.17
CA PRO A 118 -7.55 -6.84 -3.41
C PRO A 118 -7.38 -6.71 -1.88
N ASP A 119 -6.19 -7.03 -1.37
CA ASP A 119 -5.81 -6.92 0.04
C ASP A 119 -5.13 -5.58 0.39
N CYS A 120 -5.22 -4.59 -0.51
CA CYS A 120 -4.63 -3.28 -0.34
C CYS A 120 -5.70 -2.18 -0.44
N ILE A 121 -5.30 -0.96 -0.05
CA ILE A 121 -6.14 0.23 -0.15
C ILE A 121 -5.49 1.20 -1.14
N GLY A 122 -6.25 1.67 -2.12
CA GLY A 122 -5.87 2.77 -2.99
C GLY A 122 -6.36 4.09 -2.40
N ILE A 123 -5.43 4.96 -2.02
CA ILE A 123 -5.71 6.27 -1.45
C ILE A 123 -5.63 7.34 -2.53
N MET A 124 -6.60 8.25 -2.56
CA MET A 124 -6.53 9.44 -3.41
C MET A 124 -5.67 10.49 -2.70
N PRO A 125 -4.49 10.86 -3.22
CA PRO A 125 -3.56 11.73 -2.50
C PRO A 125 -4.10 13.15 -2.28
N HIS A 126 -5.03 13.59 -3.12
CA HIS A 126 -5.73 14.87 -2.96
C HIS A 126 -6.78 14.87 -1.83
N CYS A 127 -6.99 13.74 -1.17
CA CYS A 127 -7.85 13.60 0.01
C CYS A 127 -7.03 13.50 1.32
N ILE A 128 -5.71 13.71 1.28
CA ILE A 128 -4.88 13.84 2.47
C ILE A 128 -5.01 15.28 2.98
N ASP A 129 -5.45 15.43 4.22
CA ASP A 129 -5.68 16.73 4.86
C ASP A 129 -4.47 17.18 5.69
N SER A 130 -3.67 16.23 6.20
CA SER A 130 -2.49 16.55 7.01
C SER A 130 -1.34 17.07 6.14
N PRO A 131 -0.54 18.04 6.64
CA PRO A 131 0.61 18.61 5.92
C PRO A 131 1.86 17.71 6.02
N THR A 132 1.67 16.41 5.81
CA THR A 132 2.70 15.37 6.02
C THR A 132 3.38 14.94 4.74
N VAL A 133 2.70 15.05 3.60
CA VAL A 133 3.22 14.74 2.26
C VAL A 133 4.26 15.79 1.86
N LYS A 134 5.45 15.34 1.48
CA LYS A 134 6.53 16.15 0.91
C LYS A 134 6.52 16.12 -0.62
N GLU A 135 6.22 14.97 -1.21
CA GLU A 135 6.31 14.76 -2.66
C GLU A 135 5.30 13.70 -3.12
N LEU A 136 4.74 13.89 -4.32
CA LEU A 136 3.95 12.89 -5.03
C LEU A 136 4.67 12.50 -6.33
N ARG A 137 5.05 11.24 -6.46
CA ARG A 137 5.62 10.70 -7.70
C ARG A 137 4.53 9.94 -8.45
N PHE A 138 4.51 10.08 -9.78
CA PHE A 138 3.49 9.45 -10.60
C PHE A 138 4.08 8.51 -11.63
N THR A 139 3.51 7.32 -11.71
CA THR A 139 3.71 6.39 -12.83
C THR A 139 2.39 6.20 -13.58
N THR A 140 2.47 5.89 -14.86
CA THR A 140 1.30 5.56 -15.68
C THR A 140 1.02 4.06 -15.65
N PHE A 141 -0.25 3.70 -15.81
CA PHE A 141 -0.71 2.32 -15.95
C PHE A 141 -1.75 2.22 -17.07
N GLU A 142 -1.48 1.37 -18.06
CA GLU A 142 -2.32 1.14 -19.24
C GLU A 142 -3.51 0.23 -18.92
N GLY A 143 -4.44 0.73 -18.10
CA GLY A 143 -5.62 0.00 -17.67
C GLY A 143 -6.67 -0.31 -18.74
N GLN A 144 -6.56 0.25 -19.96
CA GLN A 144 -7.35 -0.18 -21.11
C GLN A 144 -6.92 -1.57 -21.62
N HIS A 145 -5.64 -1.91 -21.48
CA HIS A 145 -5.06 -3.21 -21.85
C HIS A 145 -4.59 -3.93 -20.58
N TRP A 146 -5.51 -4.13 -19.63
CA TRP A 146 -5.19 -4.53 -18.26
C TRP A 146 -4.39 -5.84 -18.16
N GLU A 147 -4.75 -6.87 -18.92
CA GLU A 147 -4.07 -8.17 -18.87
C GLU A 147 -2.60 -8.06 -19.30
N ASP A 148 -2.34 -7.38 -20.42
CA ASP A 148 -0.99 -7.16 -20.94
C ASP A 148 -0.14 -6.31 -20.00
N GLU A 149 -0.73 -5.27 -19.41
CA GLU A 149 -0.02 -4.36 -18.51
C GLU A 149 0.33 -5.03 -17.18
N MET A 150 -0.57 -5.85 -16.63
CA MET A 150 -0.30 -6.61 -15.40
C MET A 150 0.83 -7.62 -15.58
N ALA A 151 0.94 -8.24 -16.77
CA ALA A 151 2.04 -9.14 -17.10
C ALA A 151 3.39 -8.42 -17.16
N LYS A 152 3.41 -7.14 -17.55
CA LYS A 152 4.63 -6.32 -17.65
C LYS A 152 5.03 -5.69 -16.31
N LYS A 153 4.06 -5.10 -15.61
CA LYS A 153 4.31 -4.23 -14.45
C LYS A 153 3.09 -4.18 -13.52
N ALA A 154 3.01 -5.17 -12.63
CA ALA A 154 2.02 -5.16 -11.55
C ALA A 154 2.25 -3.96 -10.59
N PRO A 155 1.20 -3.17 -10.28
CA PRO A 155 1.25 -2.17 -9.22
C PRO A 155 1.67 -2.75 -7.88
N LYS A 156 2.56 -2.06 -7.17
CA LYS A 156 3.05 -2.44 -5.85
C LYS A 156 2.43 -1.56 -4.77
N ALA A 157 2.16 -2.15 -3.62
CA ALA A 157 1.81 -1.41 -2.43
C ALA A 157 3.06 -0.75 -1.82
N LEU A 158 2.85 0.43 -1.22
CA LEU A 158 3.80 1.11 -0.35
C LEU A 158 3.94 0.36 0.96
#